data_AF-A0AAW3M793-F1
#
_entry.id   AF-A0AAW3M793-F1
#
_cell.length_a   1.000
_cell.length_b   1.000
_cell.length_c   1.000
_cell.angle_alpha   90.00
_cell.angle_beta   90.00
_cell.angle_gamma   90.00
#
_symmetry.space_group_name_H-M   'P 1'
#
loop_
_entity.id
_entity.type
_entity.pdbx_description
1 polymer ?
#
loop_
_entity_poly.entity_id
_entity_poly.type
_entity_poly.pdbx_seq_one_letter_code
_entity_poly.pdbx_strand_id
1 'polypeptide(L)'
;MKAWLLAPTLFMSVCLGAYALDSTDAVQNETAPPADTAQVAPPQGMDTAVQVRNNSAFAIYVIQKGVKQEVASKGTYVVSSAATYPLSITPVSGTPSIKFVTFTGKSGACTFASCLIVQ
;
A
#
# COMPACT_ATOMS: atom_id res chain seq x y z
N MET A 1 -3.06 -23.65 46.76
CA MET A 1 -3.07 -22.22 46.37
C MET A 1 -1.67 -21.88 45.85
N LYS A 2 -1.59 -21.27 44.65
CA LYS A 2 -0.64 -20.25 44.11
C LYS A 2 0.79 -20.17 44.71
N ALA A 3 1.89 -19.96 43.98
CA ALA A 3 2.11 -19.48 42.61
C ALA A 3 3.53 -19.85 42.12
N TRP A 4 3.75 -19.65 40.83
CA TRP A 4 4.84 -20.10 39.97
C TRP A 4 5.83 -18.95 39.69
N LEU A 5 7.12 -19.31 39.58
CA LEU A 5 8.19 -18.74 38.74
C LEU A 5 8.68 -17.26 38.83
N LEU A 6 10.03 -17.21 38.83
CA LEU A 6 10.95 -16.34 38.09
C LEU A 6 11.21 -14.90 38.58
N ALA A 7 12.47 -14.71 38.98
CA ALA A 7 13.12 -13.44 39.30
C ALA A 7 13.34 -12.58 38.03
N PRO A 8 13.24 -11.24 38.12
CA PRO A 8 13.68 -10.35 37.06
C PRO A 8 15.12 -9.87 37.33
N THR A 9 16.04 -10.18 36.43
CA THR A 9 17.36 -9.54 36.33
C THR A 9 17.22 -8.18 35.64
N LEU A 10 17.50 -7.12 36.38
CA LEU A 10 17.58 -5.74 35.91
C LEU A 10 18.97 -5.50 35.30
N PHE A 11 19.08 -5.42 33.97
CA PHE A 11 20.29 -4.95 33.29
C PHE A 11 20.15 -3.45 33.00
N MET A 12 20.75 -2.65 33.88
CA MET A 12 21.05 -1.23 33.69
C MET A 12 22.52 -1.13 33.26
N SER A 13 22.81 -0.63 32.06
CA SER A 13 24.07 0.05 31.70
C SER A 13 24.16 0.22 30.18
N VAL A 14 24.13 1.45 29.67
CA VAL A 14 25.05 1.91 28.61
C VAL A 14 25.36 3.39 28.86
N CYS A 15 26.65 3.69 28.72
CA CYS A 15 27.42 4.73 29.37
C CYS A 15 27.14 6.18 28.95
N LEU A 16 27.37 7.07 29.92
CA LEU A 16 27.63 8.49 29.77
C LEU A 16 28.71 8.75 28.70
N GLY A 17 28.52 9.86 27.99
CA GLY A 17 29.54 10.46 27.15
C GLY A 17 30.75 10.95 27.93
N ALA A 18 31.88 10.98 27.23
CA ALA A 18 33.01 11.82 27.56
C ALA A 18 33.67 12.27 26.25
N TYR A 19 34.19 13.49 26.34
CA TYR A 19 34.51 14.46 25.32
C TYR A 19 35.93 14.23 24.78
N ALA A 20 36.15 14.56 23.51
CA ALA A 20 37.43 15.08 23.05
C ALA A 20 37.17 16.04 21.88
N LEU A 21 37.12 17.33 22.21
CA LEU A 21 37.47 18.38 21.26
C LEU A 21 38.99 18.38 21.16
N ASP A 22 39.53 18.24 19.96
CA ASP A 22 40.81 18.86 19.61
C ASP A 22 40.72 19.39 18.19
N SER A 23 40.98 20.69 18.06
CA SER A 23 41.00 21.43 16.79
C SER A 23 42.43 21.48 16.29
N THR A 24 42.70 21.14 15.03
CA THR A 24 43.71 21.80 14.17
C THR A 24 43.52 21.38 12.70
N ASP A 25 43.58 22.37 11.83
CA ASP A 25 43.66 22.35 10.36
C ASP A 25 44.30 21.12 9.69
N ALA A 26 43.59 20.55 8.71
CA ALA A 26 44.17 20.16 7.42
C ALA A 26 43.04 20.02 6.39
N VAL A 27 43.02 20.91 5.40
CA VAL A 27 42.25 20.77 4.16
C VAL A 27 42.73 19.50 3.45
N GLN A 28 41.98 18.41 3.54
CA GLN A 28 42.05 17.32 2.56
C GLN A 28 40.82 17.39 1.67
N ASN A 29 41.04 18.03 0.53
CA ASN A 29 40.18 17.97 -0.63
C ASN A 29 40.23 16.52 -1.18
N GLU A 30 39.41 15.63 -0.65
CA GLU A 30 39.23 14.29 -1.20
C GLU A 30 37.88 14.25 -1.94
N THR A 31 37.99 14.29 -3.27
CA THR A 31 36.89 14.08 -4.21
C THR A 31 36.15 12.80 -3.84
N ALA A 32 34.96 12.94 -3.24
CA ALA A 32 34.03 11.83 -3.10
C ALA A 32 33.71 11.27 -4.50
N PRO A 33 33.75 9.95 -4.72
CA PRO A 33 33.27 9.38 -5.97
C PRO A 33 31.80 9.78 -6.16
N PRO A 34 31.35 10.10 -7.39
CA PRO A 34 29.97 10.45 -7.60
C PRO A 34 29.12 9.27 -7.16
N ALA A 35 28.28 9.48 -6.13
CA ALA A 35 27.18 8.59 -5.85
C ALA A 35 26.23 8.68 -7.03
N ASP A 36 26.45 7.84 -8.04
CA ASP A 36 25.46 7.55 -9.07
C ASP A 36 24.39 6.64 -8.46
N THR A 37 23.68 7.19 -7.46
CA THR A 37 22.40 6.67 -7.05
C THR A 37 21.36 7.44 -7.85
N ALA A 38 21.18 7.04 -9.10
CA ALA A 38 19.86 7.05 -9.70
C ALA A 38 18.96 6.13 -8.87
N GLN A 39 18.60 6.60 -7.67
CA GLN A 39 17.54 6.03 -6.86
C GLN A 39 16.26 6.32 -7.63
N VAL A 40 15.93 5.43 -8.56
CA VAL A 40 14.63 5.38 -9.20
C VAL A 40 13.64 5.25 -8.06
N ALA A 41 12.97 6.36 -7.72
CA ALA A 41 11.88 6.35 -6.77
C ALA A 41 10.92 5.22 -7.19
N PRO A 42 10.48 4.35 -6.26
CA PRO A 42 9.48 3.35 -6.59
C PRO A 42 8.30 4.04 -7.28
N PRO A 43 7.66 3.43 -8.30
CA PRO A 43 6.56 4.07 -9.01
C PRO A 43 5.42 4.40 -8.04
N GLN A 44 5.35 5.65 -7.58
CA GLN A 44 4.49 6.09 -6.48
C GLN A 44 2.99 6.11 -6.82
N GLY A 45 2.60 5.62 -8.01
CA GLY A 45 1.21 5.57 -8.46
C GLY A 45 0.55 4.18 -8.38
N MET A 46 1.33 3.11 -8.15
CA MET A 46 0.78 1.73 -8.15
C MET A 46 0.19 1.33 -6.80
N ASP A 47 0.72 1.87 -5.70
CA ASP A 47 0.35 1.42 -4.35
C ASP A 47 -1.01 1.95 -3.88
N THR A 48 -1.54 3.00 -4.53
CA THR A 48 -2.89 3.52 -4.26
C THR A 48 -3.93 3.06 -5.27
N ALA A 49 -3.51 2.33 -6.30
CA ALA A 49 -4.40 1.87 -7.35
C ALA A 49 -5.19 0.63 -6.90
N VAL A 50 -6.50 0.67 -7.10
CA VAL A 50 -7.41 -0.46 -6.85
C VAL A 50 -7.89 -1.02 -8.18
N GLN A 51 -7.65 -2.30 -8.40
CA GLN A 51 -8.26 -3.02 -9.52
C GLN A 51 -9.65 -3.50 -9.14
N VAL A 52 -10.67 -3.10 -9.89
CA VAL A 52 -12.00 -3.68 -9.81
C VAL A 52 -12.13 -4.76 -10.87
N ARG A 53 -12.50 -5.97 -10.46
CA ARG A 53 -12.80 -7.10 -11.35
C ARG A 53 -14.27 -7.42 -11.26
N ASN A 54 -14.99 -7.27 -12.37
CA ASN A 54 -16.38 -7.68 -12.46
C ASN A 54 -16.44 -9.18 -12.75
N ASN A 55 -16.58 -10.00 -11.71
CA ASN A 55 -16.73 -11.45 -11.87
C ASN A 55 -18.21 -11.90 -11.92
N SER A 56 -19.14 -10.95 -11.98
CA SER A 56 -20.57 -11.23 -12.16
C SER A 56 -20.90 -11.54 -13.63
N ALA A 57 -22.12 -12.00 -13.89
CA ALA A 57 -22.64 -12.28 -15.24
C ALA A 57 -23.25 -11.04 -15.94
N PHE A 58 -23.19 -9.87 -15.31
CA PHE A 58 -23.82 -8.63 -15.78
C PHE A 58 -22.83 -7.46 -15.72
N ALA A 59 -23.13 -6.36 -16.39
CA ALA A 59 -22.29 -5.16 -16.32
C ALA A 59 -22.52 -4.40 -15.02
N ILE A 60 -21.46 -3.78 -14.50
CA ILE A 60 -21.50 -2.94 -13.31
C ILE A 60 -21.01 -1.54 -13.62
N TYR A 61 -21.43 -0.57 -12.82
CA TYR A 61 -20.83 0.74 -12.76
C TYR A 61 -19.87 0.83 -11.57
N VAL A 62 -18.66 1.29 -11.87
CA VAL A 62 -17.69 1.77 -10.88
C VAL A 62 -17.79 3.29 -10.87
N ILE A 63 -18.16 3.84 -9.72
CA ILE A 63 -18.44 5.27 -9.57
C ILE A 63 -17.44 5.87 -8.60
N GLN A 64 -16.75 6.91 -9.05
CA GLN A 64 -15.83 7.69 -8.23
C GLN A 64 -15.88 9.16 -8.67
N LYS A 65 -15.99 10.09 -7.72
CA LYS A 65 -16.02 11.55 -8.00
C LYS A 65 -17.09 11.97 -9.03
N GLY A 66 -18.26 11.32 -9.00
CA GLY A 66 -19.33 11.56 -9.97
C GLY A 66 -19.07 11.01 -11.39
N VAL A 67 -17.89 10.45 -11.65
CA VAL A 67 -17.58 9.73 -12.89
C VAL A 67 -18.09 8.31 -12.77
N LYS A 68 -18.81 7.87 -13.81
CA LYS A 68 -19.43 6.56 -13.91
C LYS A 68 -18.73 5.77 -15.01
N GLN A 69 -17.97 4.75 -14.61
CA GLN A 69 -17.33 3.84 -15.54
C GLN A 69 -18.11 2.54 -15.61
N GLU A 70 -18.55 2.15 -16.80
CA GLU A 70 -19.10 0.81 -17.02
C GLU A 70 -17.98 -0.22 -17.12
N VAL A 71 -18.17 -1.35 -16.44
CA VAL A 71 -17.29 -2.51 -16.51
C VAL A 71 -18.14 -3.70 -16.92
N ALA A 72 -17.94 -4.16 -18.15
CA ALA A 72 -18.64 -5.32 -18.71
C ALA A 72 -18.48 -6.57 -17.82
N SER A 73 -19.36 -7.56 -18.00
CA SER A 73 -19.21 -8.86 -17.34
C SER A 73 -17.83 -9.45 -17.63
N LYS A 74 -17.19 -10.00 -16.59
CA LYS A 74 -15.81 -10.54 -16.63
C LYS A 74 -14.73 -9.50 -16.95
N GLY A 75 -15.09 -8.22 -17.05
CA GLY A 75 -14.18 -7.12 -17.29
C GLY A 75 -13.43 -6.66 -16.05
N THR A 76 -12.45 -5.78 -16.26
CA THR A 76 -11.67 -5.16 -15.19
C THR A 76 -11.54 -3.66 -15.42
N TYR A 77 -11.34 -2.91 -14.34
CA TYR A 77 -11.09 -1.48 -14.36
C TYR A 77 -10.11 -1.12 -13.25
N VAL A 78 -9.28 -0.11 -13.46
CA VAL A 78 -8.28 0.34 -12.49
C VAL A 78 -8.61 1.74 -12.05
N VAL A 79 -8.68 1.93 -10.73
CA VAL A 79 -8.94 3.22 -10.10
C VAL A 79 -7.68 3.68 -9.39
N SER A 80 -7.08 4.77 -9.87
CA SER A 80 -5.83 5.31 -9.34
C SER A 80 -5.98 6.12 -8.04
N SER A 81 -7.19 6.62 -7.74
CA SER A 81 -7.44 7.56 -6.63
C SER A 81 -8.29 7.01 -5.49
N ALA A 82 -8.30 5.69 -5.29
CA ALA A 82 -9.12 5.02 -4.28
C ALA A 82 -8.76 5.40 -2.83
N ALA A 83 -7.51 5.79 -2.58
CA ALA A 83 -7.09 6.29 -1.26
C ALA A 83 -7.70 7.65 -0.90
N THR A 84 -8.20 8.40 -1.88
CA THR A 84 -8.69 9.78 -1.68
C THR A 84 -10.21 9.89 -1.74
N TYR A 85 -10.87 9.03 -2.53
CA TYR A 85 -12.32 9.12 -2.73
C TYR A 85 -12.97 7.75 -2.61
N PRO A 86 -14.17 7.68 -1.99
CA PRO A 86 -14.90 6.44 -1.89
C PRO A 86 -15.26 5.93 -3.29
N LEU A 87 -15.26 4.62 -3.42
CA LEU A 87 -15.62 3.92 -4.64
C LEU A 87 -16.96 3.22 -4.43
N SER A 88 -17.93 3.51 -5.29
CA SER A 88 -19.23 2.85 -5.27
C SER A 88 -19.34 1.90 -6.44
N ILE A 89 -19.93 0.73 -6.18
CA ILE A 89 -20.17 -0.29 -7.21
C ILE A 89 -21.65 -0.61 -7.22
N THR A 90 -22.26 -0.54 -8.40
CA THR A 90 -23.68 -0.84 -8.58
C THR A 90 -23.92 -1.59 -9.88
N PRO A 91 -24.89 -2.50 -9.97
CA PRO A 91 -25.33 -3.04 -11.26
C PRO A 91 -25.72 -1.95 -12.27
N VAL A 92 -25.52 -2.20 -13.56
CA VAL A 92 -26.02 -1.31 -14.63
C VAL A 92 -27.54 -1.33 -14.70
N SER A 93 -28.14 -2.50 -14.50
CA SER A 93 -29.58 -2.73 -14.41
C SER A 93 -29.98 -3.07 -12.99
N GLY A 94 -31.15 -2.62 -12.51
CA GLY A 94 -31.61 -2.85 -11.12
C GLY A 94 -31.71 -4.33 -10.69
N THR A 95 -31.67 -5.25 -11.65
CA THR A 95 -31.53 -6.69 -11.44
C THR A 95 -30.62 -7.29 -12.52
N PRO A 96 -29.78 -8.29 -12.20
CA PRO A 96 -29.54 -8.90 -10.88
C PRO A 96 -28.68 -8.01 -9.93
N SER A 97 -28.78 -8.27 -8.62
CA SER A 97 -28.00 -7.55 -7.60
C SER A 97 -26.61 -8.15 -7.40
N ILE A 98 -25.67 -7.32 -6.96
CA ILE A 98 -24.36 -7.78 -6.47
C ILE A 98 -24.59 -8.61 -5.20
N LYS A 99 -24.01 -9.82 -5.15
CA LYS A 99 -24.04 -10.69 -3.98
C LYS A 99 -22.91 -10.32 -3.02
N PHE A 100 -21.69 -10.24 -3.55
CA PHE A 100 -20.50 -9.99 -2.74
C PHE A 100 -19.53 -9.05 -3.46
N VAL A 101 -18.85 -8.23 -2.66
CA VAL A 101 -17.65 -7.52 -3.08
C VAL A 101 -16.53 -7.96 -2.15
N THR A 102 -15.56 -8.69 -2.70
CA THR A 102 -14.43 -9.22 -1.94
C THR A 102 -13.22 -8.32 -2.16
N PHE A 103 -12.65 -7.81 -1.07
CA PHE A 103 -11.36 -7.11 -1.11
C PHE A 103 -10.21 -8.10 -0.89
N THR A 104 -9.20 -8.03 -1.74
CA THR A 104 -8.02 -8.89 -1.65
C THR A 104 -6.78 -8.16 -2.15
N GLY A 105 -5.61 -8.69 -1.80
CA GLY A 105 -4.34 -8.23 -2.31
C GLY A 105 -4.02 -8.79 -3.71
N LYS A 106 -2.77 -8.60 -4.14
CA LYS A 106 -2.27 -9.21 -5.38
C LYS A 106 -2.29 -10.74 -5.28
N SER A 107 -3.25 -11.39 -5.93
CA SER A 107 -3.39 -12.85 -5.94
C SER A 107 -4.21 -13.33 -7.14
N GLY A 108 -3.82 -14.47 -7.71
CA GLY A 108 -4.51 -15.09 -8.85
C GLY A 108 -4.66 -14.12 -10.03
N ALA A 109 -5.90 -13.78 -10.38
CA ALA A 109 -6.21 -12.87 -11.48
C ALA A 109 -6.02 -11.38 -11.10
N CYS A 110 -5.84 -11.03 -9.82
CA CYS A 110 -5.60 -9.66 -9.41
C CYS A 110 -4.13 -9.27 -9.60
N THR A 111 -3.87 -8.23 -10.40
CA THR A 111 -2.51 -7.79 -10.75
C THR A 111 -2.01 -6.62 -9.91
N PHE A 112 -2.91 -5.95 -9.20
CA PHE A 112 -2.63 -4.78 -8.34
C PHE A 112 -2.57 -5.17 -6.86
N ALA A 113 -1.88 -4.36 -6.07
CA ALA A 113 -1.73 -4.55 -4.62
C ALA A 113 -3.07 -4.55 -3.89
N SER A 114 -4.05 -3.80 -4.40
CA SER A 114 -5.43 -3.78 -3.92
C SER A 114 -6.39 -4.19 -5.04
N CYS A 115 -7.31 -5.10 -4.76
CA CYS A 115 -8.25 -5.65 -5.73
C CYS A 115 -9.65 -5.85 -5.12
N LEU A 116 -10.68 -5.39 -5.81
CA LEU A 116 -12.09 -5.64 -5.50
C LEU A 116 -12.66 -6.61 -6.53
N ILE A 117 -13.14 -7.77 -6.07
CA ILE A 117 -13.80 -8.76 -6.91
C ILE A 117 -15.30 -8.68 -6.67
N VAL A 118 -16.06 -8.37 -7.71
CA VAL A 118 -17.52 -8.18 -7.65
C VAL A 118 -18.21 -9.44 -8.18
N GLN A 119 -19.21 -9.97 -7.48
CA GLN A 119 -19.91 -11.21 -7.82
C GLN A 119 -21.42 -11.10 -7.67
#